data_AF-A0A7W8RPP1-F1
#
_entry.id   AF-A0A7W8RPP1-F1
#
_cell.length_a   1.000
_cell.length_b   1.000
_cell.length_c   1.000
_cell.angle_alpha   90.00
_cell.angle_beta   90.00
_cell.angle_gamma   90.00
#
_symmetry.space_group_name_H-M   'P 1'
#
loop_
_entity.id
_entity.type
_entity.pdbx_description
1 polymer ?
#
loop_
_entity_poly.entity_id
_entity_poly.type
_entity_poly.pdbx_seq_one_letter_code
_entity_poly.pdbx_strand_id
1 'polypeptide(L)'
;MNTSFVNPLSGVPDVESPFFDELFAQKEASENVLRVARQLRENGFAIIDFPDAEFDARAERIKTKFHGRFDFDHWRDELWHKNDGMRVQDAWETDEDVRSLASNPQILHLLSQLYGRRAIPFQTLNFPVGTQQPIHNDAIHFSCVPERFMCGVWVALEDVDGTNGALEYYPGSHKFPTYVNEHMGVCSATQHKPTAHYARYLSLWQQLIRKAGIAPVTFHARKGQALIWASNLLHGGSKQTDPTRTRWSQVTHYYFENCVYYTPVVSDPAFGQTHYRQIKDASTGFVQPNIYSGVEVEHAVIERSMPDAFEPYARPKLPPDFDSAVYLQLNPDVAAANADPAAHYLEHGCREGRRWKFL
;
A
#
# COMPACT_ATOMS: atom_id res chain seq x y z
N MET A 1 23.20 5.83 -35.31
CA MET A 1 22.93 4.69 -34.40
C MET A 1 21.83 5.16 -33.47
N ASN A 2 20.62 4.61 -33.58
CA ASN A 2 19.51 4.97 -32.70
C ASN A 2 19.72 4.23 -31.38
N THR A 3 20.42 4.85 -30.42
CA THR A 3 20.64 4.24 -29.12
C THR A 3 19.31 4.25 -28.37
N SER A 4 18.67 3.08 -28.25
CA SER A 4 17.50 2.90 -27.40
C SER A 4 17.83 3.41 -25.99
N PHE A 5 16.96 4.21 -25.40
CA PHE A 5 17.10 4.65 -24.01
C PHE A 5 17.15 3.43 -23.09
N VAL A 6 18.07 3.45 -22.11
CA VAL A 6 18.22 2.44 -21.07
C VAL A 6 18.10 3.17 -19.74
N ASN A 7 17.10 2.81 -18.92
CA ASN A 7 16.85 3.45 -17.63
C ASN A 7 18.04 3.20 -16.67
N PRO A 8 18.81 4.24 -16.29
CA PRO A 8 19.91 4.06 -15.34
C PRO A 8 19.44 4.09 -13.87
N LEU A 9 18.16 4.40 -13.61
CA LEU A 9 17.58 4.59 -12.29
C LEU A 9 16.39 3.65 -12.06
N SER A 10 16.59 2.34 -12.24
CA SER A 10 15.55 1.31 -11.99
C SER A 10 15.07 1.24 -10.53
N GLY A 11 15.80 1.90 -9.62
CA GLY A 11 15.44 2.11 -8.22
C GLY A 11 14.65 3.38 -7.93
N VAL A 12 14.17 4.10 -8.95
CA VAL A 12 13.30 5.28 -8.79
C VAL A 12 11.98 4.99 -9.50
N PRO A 13 10.80 5.19 -8.87
CA PRO A 13 9.52 5.05 -9.55
C PRO A 13 9.45 5.91 -10.81
N ASP A 14 8.92 5.37 -11.90
CA ASP A 14 8.97 6.09 -13.19
C ASP A 14 8.23 7.44 -13.16
N VAL A 15 7.12 7.55 -12.41
CA VAL A 15 6.42 8.84 -12.16
C VAL A 15 7.29 9.88 -11.45
N GLU A 16 8.28 9.45 -10.66
CA GLU A 16 9.18 10.32 -9.90
C GLU A 16 10.58 10.45 -10.53
N SER A 17 10.87 9.67 -11.57
CA SER A 17 12.17 9.64 -12.24
C SER A 17 12.50 10.98 -12.93
N PRO A 18 13.76 11.41 -12.96
CA PRO A 18 14.17 12.54 -13.80
C PRO A 18 14.02 12.24 -15.30
N PHE A 19 13.97 10.97 -15.71
CA PHE A 19 13.81 10.52 -17.11
C PHE A 19 12.34 10.22 -17.48
N PHE A 20 11.41 10.99 -16.91
CA PHE A 20 9.97 10.73 -17.04
C PHE A 20 9.54 10.65 -18.52
N ASP A 21 9.90 11.64 -19.34
CA ASP A 21 9.44 11.70 -20.72
C ASP A 21 10.01 10.54 -21.55
N GLU A 22 11.29 10.18 -21.36
CA GLU A 22 11.91 9.04 -22.04
C GLU A 22 11.26 7.70 -21.64
N LEU A 23 11.01 7.51 -20.34
CA LEU A 23 10.40 6.28 -19.81
C LEU A 23 8.97 6.09 -20.33
N PHE A 24 8.14 7.13 -20.30
CA PHE A 24 6.76 7.02 -20.75
C PHE A 24 6.63 7.01 -22.28
N ALA A 25 7.58 7.61 -23.02
CA ALA A 25 7.67 7.45 -24.46
C ALA A 25 8.04 6.00 -24.85
N GLN A 26 9.01 5.39 -24.17
CA GLN A 26 9.44 4.01 -24.43
C GLN A 26 8.33 2.97 -24.16
N LYS A 27 7.45 3.24 -23.19
CA LYS A 27 6.29 2.39 -22.87
C LYS A 27 5.13 2.54 -23.84
N GLU A 28 5.18 3.49 -24.76
CA GLU A 28 4.03 3.88 -25.61
C GLU A 28 2.77 4.13 -24.76
N ALA A 29 2.94 4.85 -23.64
CA ALA A 29 1.89 5.03 -22.66
C ALA A 29 0.68 5.77 -23.25
N SER A 30 -0.53 5.23 -23.01
CA SER A 30 -1.77 5.88 -23.43
C SER A 30 -1.92 7.28 -22.81
N GLU A 31 -2.73 8.14 -23.44
CA GLU A 31 -3.02 9.49 -22.93
C GLU A 31 -3.56 9.47 -21.49
N ASN A 32 -4.40 8.48 -21.15
CA ASN A 32 -4.92 8.34 -19.79
C ASN A 32 -3.82 7.98 -18.78
N VAL A 33 -2.91 7.07 -19.13
CA VAL A 33 -1.75 6.73 -18.28
C VAL A 33 -0.85 7.95 -18.10
N LEU A 34 -0.54 8.67 -19.18
CA LEU A 34 0.25 9.91 -19.13
C LEU A 34 -0.40 10.99 -18.27
N ARG A 35 -1.72 11.17 -18.36
CA ARG A 35 -2.48 12.11 -17.50
C ARG A 35 -2.31 11.77 -16.03
N VAL A 36 -2.53 10.51 -15.65
CA VAL A 36 -2.39 10.05 -14.27
C VAL A 36 -0.94 10.18 -13.80
N ALA A 37 0.03 9.82 -14.64
CA ALA A 37 1.44 9.93 -14.37
C ALA A 37 1.89 11.37 -14.10
N ARG A 38 1.43 12.33 -14.92
CA ARG A 38 1.71 13.76 -14.74
C ARG A 38 1.10 14.28 -13.44
N GLN A 39 -0.15 13.92 -13.13
CA GLN A 39 -0.81 14.32 -11.89
C GLN A 39 -0.06 13.80 -10.65
N LEU A 40 0.34 12.52 -10.64
CA LEU A 40 1.15 11.96 -9.55
C LEU A 40 2.51 12.65 -9.43
N ARG A 41 3.21 12.88 -10.55
CA ARG A 41 4.50 13.58 -10.55
C ARG A 41 4.39 14.98 -9.97
N GLU A 42 3.41 15.74 -10.43
CA GLU A 42 3.27 17.16 -10.12
C GLU A 42 2.72 17.37 -8.71
N ASN A 43 1.65 16.64 -8.36
CA ASN A 43 0.83 16.90 -7.18
C ASN A 43 0.96 15.83 -6.09
N GLY A 44 1.45 14.63 -6.44
CA GLY A 44 1.56 13.49 -5.52
C GLY A 44 0.29 12.66 -5.43
N PHE A 45 -0.74 13.01 -6.19
CA PHE A 45 -1.99 12.27 -6.32
C PHE A 45 -2.57 12.37 -7.72
N ALA A 46 -3.48 11.47 -8.06
CA ALA A 46 -4.30 11.52 -9.25
C ALA A 46 -5.72 11.06 -8.94
N ILE A 47 -6.70 11.67 -9.60
CA ILE A 47 -8.12 11.29 -9.49
C ILE A 47 -8.50 10.51 -10.76
N ILE A 48 -9.21 9.40 -10.56
CA ILE A 48 -9.73 8.54 -11.63
C ILE A 48 -11.17 8.12 -11.31
N ASP A 49 -11.92 7.74 -12.32
CA ASP A 49 -13.07 6.85 -12.13
C ASP A 49 -12.55 5.42 -12.01
N PHE A 50 -12.97 4.70 -10.97
CA PHE A 50 -12.47 3.38 -10.66
C PHE A 50 -12.95 2.38 -11.74
N PRO A 51 -12.04 1.66 -12.40
CA PRO A 51 -12.36 0.83 -13.56
C PRO A 51 -12.90 -0.54 -13.12
N ASP A 52 -14.14 -0.57 -12.63
CA ASP A 52 -14.85 -1.81 -12.30
C ASP A 52 -16.28 -1.76 -12.88
N ALA A 53 -16.57 -2.66 -13.81
CA ALA A 53 -17.87 -2.74 -14.48
C ALA A 53 -19.02 -3.12 -13.51
N GLU A 54 -18.71 -3.76 -12.39
CA GLU A 54 -19.68 -4.16 -11.36
C GLU A 54 -19.60 -3.27 -10.12
N PHE A 55 -18.95 -2.10 -10.22
CA PHE A 55 -18.61 -1.29 -9.05
C PHE A 55 -19.80 -1.01 -8.15
N ASP A 56 -20.93 -0.56 -8.70
CA ASP A 56 -22.10 -0.17 -7.91
C ASP A 56 -22.67 -1.34 -7.10
N ALA A 57 -22.83 -2.50 -7.74
CA ALA A 57 -23.32 -3.71 -7.09
C ALA A 57 -22.33 -4.20 -6.03
N ARG A 58 -21.03 -4.13 -6.31
CA ARG A 58 -19.95 -4.52 -5.38
C ARG A 58 -19.93 -3.62 -4.15
N ALA A 59 -20.00 -2.30 -4.35
CA ALA A 59 -20.04 -1.31 -3.29
C ALA A 59 -21.23 -1.55 -2.35
N GLU A 60 -22.43 -1.81 -2.88
CA GLU A 60 -23.61 -2.11 -2.04
C GLU A 60 -23.47 -3.43 -1.27
N ARG A 61 -22.88 -4.47 -1.86
CA ARG A 61 -22.60 -5.73 -1.14
C ARG A 61 -21.63 -5.53 0.01
N ILE A 62 -20.54 -4.78 -0.21
CA ILE A 62 -19.57 -4.44 0.84
C ILE A 62 -20.27 -3.66 1.95
N LYS A 63 -20.97 -2.57 1.62
CA LYS A 63 -21.70 -1.74 2.58
C LYS A 63 -22.66 -2.56 3.43
N THR A 64 -23.55 -3.33 2.79
CA THR A 64 -24.55 -4.15 3.47
C THR A 64 -23.91 -5.16 4.41
N LYS A 65 -22.87 -5.85 3.95
CA LYS A 65 -22.21 -6.93 4.69
C LYS A 65 -21.42 -6.42 5.90
N PHE A 66 -20.74 -5.29 5.76
CA PHE A 66 -19.92 -4.74 6.85
C PHE A 66 -20.71 -3.82 7.79
N HIS A 67 -21.87 -3.30 7.39
CA HIS A 67 -22.68 -2.41 8.23
C HIS A 67 -22.96 -3.02 9.60
N GLY A 68 -23.34 -4.29 9.67
CA GLY A 68 -23.63 -4.98 10.92
C GLY A 68 -22.41 -5.23 11.84
N ARG A 69 -21.18 -4.95 11.38
CA ARG A 69 -19.95 -5.10 12.20
C ARG A 69 -19.62 -3.86 13.04
N PHE A 70 -20.33 -2.75 12.82
CA PHE A 70 -20.02 -1.47 13.44
C PHE A 70 -21.15 -1.01 14.36
N ASP A 71 -20.78 -0.49 15.53
CA ASP A 71 -21.69 0.16 16.45
C ASP A 71 -21.70 1.67 16.17
N PHE A 72 -22.60 2.08 15.28
CA PHE A 72 -22.71 3.48 14.86
C PHE A 72 -23.27 4.39 15.97
N ASP A 73 -24.09 3.86 16.88
CA ASP A 73 -24.63 4.62 18.01
C ASP A 73 -23.50 4.95 18.99
N HIS A 74 -22.73 3.95 19.42
CA HIS A 74 -21.57 4.16 20.27
C HIS A 74 -20.54 5.09 19.61
N TRP A 75 -20.33 4.95 18.30
CA TRP A 75 -19.41 5.85 17.60
C TRP A 75 -19.87 7.31 17.66
N ARG A 76 -21.16 7.58 17.38
CA ARG A 76 -21.72 8.93 17.44
C ARG A 76 -21.64 9.54 18.84
N ASP A 77 -22.01 8.75 19.85
CA ASP A 77 -22.18 9.24 21.21
C ASP A 77 -20.83 9.41 21.94
N GLU A 78 -19.83 8.58 21.64
CA GLU A 78 -18.59 8.55 22.42
C GLU A 78 -17.30 8.77 21.59
N LEU A 79 -17.22 8.20 20.40
CA LEU A 79 -15.96 8.11 19.64
C LEU A 79 -15.75 9.31 18.70
N TRP A 80 -16.84 9.85 18.13
CA TRP A 80 -16.79 10.98 17.21
C TRP A 80 -16.13 12.20 17.85
N HIS A 81 -16.51 12.54 19.09
CA HIS A 81 -15.94 13.65 19.87
C HIS A 81 -14.45 13.45 20.20
N LYS A 82 -13.97 12.21 20.22
CA LYS A 82 -12.57 11.84 20.48
C LYS A 82 -11.72 11.80 19.21
N ASN A 83 -12.30 12.13 18.05
CA ASN A 83 -11.70 11.94 16.73
C ASN A 83 -11.26 10.49 16.47
N ASP A 84 -12.01 9.52 16.99
CA ASP A 84 -11.73 8.11 16.76
C ASP A 84 -12.60 7.58 15.61
N GLY A 85 -12.01 6.71 14.80
CA GLY A 85 -12.62 6.20 13.57
C GLY A 85 -13.06 4.74 13.71
N MET A 86 -13.93 4.30 12.82
CA MET A 86 -14.25 2.88 12.67
C MET A 86 -13.56 2.34 11.42
N ARG A 87 -12.98 1.14 11.50
CA ARG A 87 -12.42 0.46 10.33
C ARG A 87 -12.39 -1.05 10.49
N VAL A 88 -12.45 -1.75 9.37
CA VAL A 88 -12.00 -3.14 9.26
C VAL A 88 -10.71 -3.13 8.47
N GLN A 89 -9.65 -3.66 9.07
CA GLN A 89 -8.37 -3.86 8.41
C GLN A 89 -8.33 -5.26 7.79
N ASP A 90 -7.72 -5.37 6.61
CA ASP A 90 -7.43 -6.61 5.89
C ASP A 90 -8.65 -7.50 5.62
N ALA A 91 -9.81 -6.85 5.40
CA ALA A 91 -11.03 -7.55 5.00
C ALA A 91 -10.85 -8.38 3.71
N TRP A 92 -9.88 -8.06 2.86
CA TRP A 92 -9.56 -8.83 1.64
C TRP A 92 -9.22 -10.30 1.93
N GLU A 93 -8.76 -10.63 3.14
CA GLU A 93 -8.42 -12.02 3.48
C GLU A 93 -9.66 -12.92 3.59
N THR A 94 -10.82 -12.31 3.88
CA THR A 94 -12.06 -13.04 4.17
C THR A 94 -13.23 -12.64 3.28
N ASP A 95 -13.07 -11.60 2.45
CA ASP A 95 -14.14 -11.03 1.64
C ASP A 95 -13.73 -10.83 0.17
N GLU A 96 -14.44 -11.52 -0.73
CA GLU A 96 -14.16 -11.50 -2.16
C GLU A 96 -14.39 -10.14 -2.81
N ASP A 97 -15.40 -9.38 -2.36
CA ASP A 97 -15.70 -8.09 -2.96
C ASP A 97 -14.63 -7.07 -2.60
N VAL A 98 -14.18 -7.06 -1.35
CA VAL A 98 -13.04 -6.24 -0.91
C VAL A 98 -11.76 -6.64 -1.64
N ARG A 99 -11.49 -7.95 -1.75
CA ARG A 99 -10.34 -8.47 -2.48
C ARG A 99 -10.37 -8.08 -3.95
N SER A 100 -11.52 -8.20 -4.61
CA SER A 100 -11.70 -7.86 -6.03
C SER A 100 -11.43 -6.38 -6.32
N LEU A 101 -11.81 -5.47 -5.41
CA LEU A 101 -11.43 -4.06 -5.52
C LEU A 101 -9.91 -3.88 -5.35
N ALA A 102 -9.31 -4.54 -4.35
CA ALA A 102 -7.88 -4.43 -4.08
C ALA A 102 -7.02 -4.99 -5.23
N SER A 103 -7.43 -6.10 -5.83
CA SER A 103 -6.72 -6.80 -6.91
C SER A 103 -7.27 -6.49 -8.31
N ASN A 104 -8.02 -5.38 -8.48
CA ASN A 104 -8.59 -5.00 -9.77
C ASN A 104 -7.51 -4.97 -10.88
N PRO A 105 -7.63 -5.78 -11.95
CA PRO A 105 -6.58 -5.94 -12.95
C PRO A 105 -6.20 -4.64 -13.67
N GLN A 106 -7.16 -3.75 -13.89
CA GLN A 106 -6.92 -2.48 -14.57
C GLN A 106 -6.14 -1.51 -13.67
N ILE A 107 -6.43 -1.49 -12.37
CA ILE A 107 -5.64 -0.75 -11.38
C ILE A 107 -4.23 -1.32 -11.26
N LEU A 108 -4.08 -2.64 -11.13
CA LEU A 108 -2.77 -3.28 -11.04
C LEU A 108 -1.91 -2.98 -12.28
N HIS A 109 -2.50 -3.06 -13.47
CA HIS A 109 -1.82 -2.72 -14.71
C HIS A 109 -1.41 -1.23 -14.74
N LEU A 110 -2.34 -0.32 -14.44
CA LEU A 110 -2.07 1.12 -14.39
C LEU A 110 -0.93 1.43 -13.42
N LEU A 111 -1.03 0.99 -12.16
CA LEU A 111 0.00 1.21 -11.15
C LEU A 111 1.35 0.65 -11.58
N SER A 112 1.37 -0.53 -12.22
CA SER A 112 2.61 -1.12 -12.71
C SER A 112 3.26 -0.30 -13.82
N GLN A 113 2.48 0.29 -14.72
CA GLN A 113 2.98 1.22 -15.73
C GLN A 113 3.49 2.53 -15.13
N LEU A 114 2.85 3.02 -14.07
CA LEU A 114 3.22 4.28 -13.40
C LEU A 114 4.54 4.14 -12.61
N TYR A 115 4.74 3.02 -11.92
CA TYR A 115 5.90 2.80 -11.07
C TYR A 115 7.04 2.04 -11.75
N GLY A 116 6.78 1.36 -12.88
CA GLY A 116 7.80 0.61 -13.64
C GLY A 116 8.07 -0.79 -13.08
N ARG A 117 7.25 -1.26 -12.15
CA ARG A 117 7.38 -2.54 -11.45
C ARG A 117 6.00 -3.12 -11.19
N ARG A 118 5.85 -4.44 -11.08
CA ARG A 118 4.56 -5.05 -10.77
C ARG A 118 4.00 -4.55 -9.43
N ALA A 119 2.76 -4.07 -9.43
CA ALA A 119 2.03 -3.65 -8.23
C ALA A 119 1.57 -4.86 -7.41
N ILE A 120 1.62 -4.72 -6.08
CA ILE A 120 1.33 -5.75 -5.09
C ILE A 120 0.35 -5.17 -4.05
N PRO A 121 -0.97 -5.43 -4.17
CA PRO A 121 -1.92 -5.05 -3.12
C PRO A 121 -1.61 -5.88 -1.89
N PHE A 122 -1.47 -5.24 -0.72
CA PHE A 122 -1.08 -5.98 0.50
C PHE A 122 -1.90 -5.65 1.74
N GLN A 123 -2.62 -4.53 1.72
CA GLN A 123 -3.47 -4.15 2.83
C GLN A 123 -4.74 -3.49 2.34
N THR A 124 -5.87 -3.82 2.95
CA THR A 124 -7.11 -3.05 2.80
C THR A 124 -7.53 -2.41 4.11
N LEU A 125 -8.09 -1.21 4.03
CA LEU A 125 -8.77 -0.55 5.14
C LEU A 125 -10.16 -0.14 4.65
N ASN A 126 -11.20 -0.72 5.25
CA ASN A 126 -12.58 -0.43 4.92
C ASN A 126 -13.18 0.45 6.03
N PHE A 127 -13.61 1.65 5.66
CA PHE A 127 -14.11 2.65 6.60
C PHE A 127 -15.60 2.91 6.34
N PRO A 128 -16.47 2.88 7.35
CA PRO A 128 -17.88 3.26 7.24
C PRO A 128 -18.13 4.75 7.56
N VAL A 129 -17.14 5.47 8.11
CA VAL A 129 -17.21 6.88 8.54
C VAL A 129 -15.87 7.56 8.27
N GLY A 130 -15.82 8.90 8.28
CA GLY A 130 -14.57 9.68 8.21
C GLY A 130 -13.57 9.25 9.29
N THR A 131 -12.28 9.12 8.96
CA THR A 131 -11.26 8.71 9.94
C THR A 131 -10.89 9.82 10.92
N GLN A 132 -11.04 11.08 10.49
CA GLN A 132 -10.56 12.27 11.20
C GLN A 132 -9.08 12.17 11.61
N GLN A 133 -8.30 11.37 10.87
CA GLN A 133 -6.91 11.12 11.19
C GLN A 133 -6.08 12.40 11.05
N PRO A 134 -5.15 12.66 11.97
CA PRO A 134 -4.16 13.73 11.82
C PRO A 134 -3.39 13.62 10.51
N ILE A 135 -2.88 14.75 10.04
CA ILE A 135 -2.03 14.80 8.85
C ILE A 135 -0.81 13.88 9.03
N HIS A 136 -0.62 12.97 8.08
CA HIS A 136 0.48 12.01 8.04
C HIS A 136 0.85 11.70 6.59
N ASN A 137 1.97 11.01 6.41
CA ASN A 137 2.26 10.26 5.20
C ASN A 137 2.28 8.76 5.54
N ASP A 138 2.13 7.93 4.53
CA ASP A 138 2.19 6.49 4.72
C ASP A 138 3.61 5.97 4.77
N ALA A 139 4.55 6.68 4.15
CA ALA A 139 5.95 6.27 4.04
C ALA A 139 6.59 5.95 5.40
N ILE A 140 6.13 6.55 6.51
CA ILE A 140 6.68 6.22 7.84
C ILE A 140 6.16 4.90 8.43
N HIS A 141 5.02 4.41 7.93
CA HIS A 141 4.38 3.16 8.35
C HIS A 141 4.66 2.01 7.38
N PHE A 142 4.72 2.33 6.09
CA PHE A 142 4.91 1.38 4.99
C PHE A 142 5.97 1.94 4.05
N SER A 143 7.22 1.49 4.20
CA SER A 143 8.30 1.88 3.31
C SER A 143 9.02 0.66 2.76
N CYS A 144 9.88 0.95 1.79
CA CYS A 144 10.74 -0.04 1.21
C CYS A 144 12.10 0.52 0.83
N VAL A 145 13.02 -0.38 0.49
CA VAL A 145 14.28 -0.06 -0.17
C VAL A 145 14.28 -0.74 -1.55
N PRO A 146 14.45 0.01 -2.66
CA PRO A 146 14.52 1.47 -2.74
C PRO A 146 13.21 2.15 -2.29
N GLU A 147 13.31 3.39 -1.82
CA GLU A 147 12.17 4.14 -1.28
C GLU A 147 11.12 4.49 -2.34
N ARG A 148 9.94 4.90 -1.87
CA ARG A 148 8.84 5.47 -2.68
C ARG A 148 8.13 4.48 -3.61
N PHE A 149 8.53 3.22 -3.65
CA PHE A 149 7.74 2.12 -4.23
C PHE A 149 6.60 1.67 -3.30
N MET A 150 5.75 2.62 -2.91
CA MET A 150 4.50 2.36 -2.21
C MET A 150 3.49 3.46 -2.58
N CYS A 151 2.25 3.07 -2.85
CA CYS A 151 1.14 4.00 -3.08
C CYS A 151 -0.16 3.52 -2.43
N GLY A 152 -1.07 4.46 -2.17
CA GLY A 152 -2.44 4.16 -1.75
C GLY A 152 -3.43 4.43 -2.88
N VAL A 153 -4.48 3.61 -2.96
CA VAL A 153 -5.68 3.88 -3.75
C VAL A 153 -6.87 3.88 -2.82
N TRP A 154 -7.50 5.03 -2.65
CA TRP A 154 -8.76 5.16 -1.93
C TRP A 154 -9.90 5.24 -2.92
N VAL A 155 -10.96 4.46 -2.72
CA VAL A 155 -12.17 4.47 -3.57
C VAL A 155 -13.40 4.79 -2.74
N ALA A 156 -14.24 5.67 -3.28
CA ALA A 156 -15.51 6.07 -2.68
C ALA A 156 -16.58 5.00 -2.97
N LEU A 157 -17.08 4.33 -1.93
CA LEU A 157 -18.19 3.37 -2.07
C LEU A 157 -19.57 4.05 -2.01
N GLU A 158 -19.58 5.36 -1.76
CA GLU A 158 -20.73 6.25 -1.84
C GLU A 158 -20.25 7.70 -2.06
N ASP A 159 -21.18 8.63 -2.28
CA ASP A 159 -20.84 10.04 -2.45
C ASP A 159 -20.26 10.64 -1.16
N VAL A 160 -19.19 11.42 -1.32
CA VAL A 160 -18.44 12.06 -0.25
C VAL A 160 -18.36 13.56 -0.50
N ASP A 161 -18.81 14.32 0.47
CA ASP A 161 -18.81 15.78 0.46
C ASP A 161 -18.14 16.34 1.73
N GLY A 162 -18.17 17.66 1.89
CA GLY A 162 -17.53 18.34 3.02
C GLY A 162 -18.14 18.04 4.39
N THR A 163 -19.24 17.28 4.48
CA THR A 163 -19.96 17.05 5.74
C THR A 163 -19.83 15.63 6.27
N ASN A 164 -19.60 14.63 5.40
CA ASN A 164 -19.46 13.23 5.82
C ASN A 164 -18.01 12.76 5.98
N GLY A 165 -17.02 13.66 5.96
CA GLY A 165 -15.63 13.35 6.29
C GLY A 165 -14.78 12.95 5.08
N ALA A 166 -14.69 13.88 4.12
CA ALA A 166 -13.80 13.82 2.98
C ALA A 166 -12.31 13.65 3.34
N LEU A 167 -11.51 13.15 2.40
CA LEU A 167 -10.05 13.18 2.53
C LEU A 167 -9.53 14.61 2.38
N GLU A 168 -8.51 14.94 3.15
CA GLU A 168 -7.70 16.15 3.00
C GLU A 168 -6.29 15.75 2.57
N TYR A 169 -5.70 16.47 1.63
CA TYR A 169 -4.33 16.23 1.16
C TYR A 169 -3.62 17.53 0.80
N TYR A 170 -2.29 17.48 0.73
CA TYR A 170 -1.42 18.64 0.58
C TYR A 170 -0.63 18.53 -0.73
N PRO A 171 -1.12 19.12 -1.84
CA PRO A 171 -0.52 18.95 -3.16
C PRO A 171 0.97 19.32 -3.18
N GLY A 172 1.77 18.44 -3.80
CA GLY A 172 3.22 18.62 -3.95
C GLY A 172 4.04 18.27 -2.72
N SER A 173 3.42 17.98 -1.56
CA SER A 173 4.17 17.62 -0.35
C SER A 173 4.90 16.28 -0.47
N HIS A 174 4.49 15.41 -1.41
CA HIS A 174 5.21 14.17 -1.69
C HIS A 174 6.67 14.43 -2.06
N LYS A 175 6.97 15.57 -2.69
CA LYS A 175 8.34 15.96 -3.11
C LYS A 175 9.29 16.27 -1.95
N PHE A 176 8.81 16.32 -0.71
CA PHE A 176 9.71 16.40 0.44
C PHE A 176 10.63 15.17 0.49
N PRO A 177 11.81 15.29 1.10
CA PRO A 177 12.60 14.12 1.48
C PRO A 177 11.78 13.15 2.33
N THR A 178 12.09 11.86 2.24
CA THR A 178 11.55 10.89 3.19
C THR A 178 12.23 11.10 4.54
N TYR A 179 11.51 11.61 5.53
CA TYR A 179 12.04 11.78 6.87
C TYR A 179 11.78 10.53 7.71
N VAL A 180 12.83 10.00 8.32
CA VAL A 180 12.82 8.84 9.23
C VAL A 180 13.50 9.18 10.56
N ASN A 181 13.53 8.24 11.52
CA ASN A 181 13.86 8.46 12.94
C ASN A 181 15.15 9.29 13.17
N GLU A 182 16.22 8.98 12.44
CA GLU A 182 17.52 9.65 12.57
C GLU A 182 17.46 11.15 12.28
N HIS A 183 16.59 11.59 11.36
CA HIS A 183 16.41 13.00 11.01
C HIS A 183 15.82 13.82 12.17
N MET A 184 15.19 13.16 13.15
CA MET A 184 14.63 13.77 14.35
C MET A 184 15.45 13.47 15.60
N GLY A 185 16.66 12.92 15.45
CA GLY A 185 17.50 12.52 16.57
C GLY A 185 16.85 11.45 17.44
N VAL A 186 16.09 10.55 16.84
CA VAL A 186 15.42 9.44 17.51
C VAL A 186 16.09 8.13 17.14
N CYS A 187 16.26 7.26 18.14
CA CYS A 187 16.54 5.84 17.93
C CYS A 187 15.41 5.05 18.59
N SER A 188 14.49 4.51 17.79
CA SER A 188 13.33 3.72 18.25
C SER A 188 13.77 2.48 19.04
N ALA A 189 14.83 1.83 18.61
CA ALA A 189 15.45 0.66 19.21
C ALA A 189 15.80 0.81 20.70
N THR A 190 16.08 2.05 21.13
CA THR A 190 16.44 2.35 22.53
C THR A 190 15.24 2.74 23.39
N GLN A 191 14.03 2.79 22.82
CA GLN A 191 12.81 3.19 23.53
C GLN A 191 12.09 1.98 24.11
N HIS A 192 11.51 2.17 25.31
CA HIS A 192 10.66 1.14 25.92
C HIS A 192 9.40 0.87 25.09
N LYS A 193 8.82 1.92 24.48
CA LYS A 193 7.75 1.82 23.49
C LYS A 193 8.28 2.32 22.15
N PRO A 194 8.46 1.44 21.13
CA PRO A 194 9.08 1.80 19.85
C PRO A 194 8.40 2.95 19.09
N THR A 195 7.12 3.23 19.38
CA THR A 195 6.34 4.32 18.74
C THR A 195 6.15 5.56 19.61
N ALA A 196 6.79 5.65 20.78
CA ALA A 196 6.57 6.74 21.74
C ALA A 196 6.87 8.14 21.15
N HIS A 197 7.74 8.19 20.15
CA HIS A 197 8.14 9.43 19.48
C HIS A 197 7.22 9.85 18.33
N TYR A 198 6.14 9.12 18.02
CA TYR A 198 5.29 9.39 16.84
C TYR A 198 4.73 10.82 16.79
N ALA A 199 4.44 11.43 17.95
CA ALA A 199 3.99 12.83 18.02
C ALA A 199 5.00 13.84 17.43
N ARG A 200 6.30 13.48 17.36
CA ARG A 200 7.33 14.30 16.69
C ARG A 200 7.10 14.38 15.18
N TYR A 201 6.68 13.28 14.55
CA TYR A 201 6.31 13.28 13.12
C TYR A 201 5.12 14.20 12.86
N LEU A 202 4.07 14.12 13.68
CA LEU A 202 2.89 15.00 13.52
C LEU A 202 3.27 16.48 13.61
N SER A 203 4.15 16.84 14.55
CA SER A 203 4.69 18.20 14.68
C SER A 203 5.55 18.61 13.48
N LEU A 204 6.40 17.69 12.98
CA LEU A 204 7.23 17.91 11.81
C LEU A 204 6.37 18.22 10.57
N TRP A 205 5.35 17.41 10.29
CA TRP A 205 4.47 17.60 9.12
C TRP A 205 3.78 18.96 9.14
N GLN A 206 3.23 19.36 10.29
CA GLN A 206 2.61 20.68 10.46
C GLN A 206 3.61 21.82 10.25
N GLN A 207 4.86 21.67 10.68
CA GLN A 207 5.90 22.68 10.46
C GLN A 207 6.34 22.75 8.99
N LEU A 208 6.52 21.60 8.32
CA LEU A 208 6.90 21.54 6.91
C LEU A 208 5.83 22.15 6.01
N ILE A 209 4.55 21.81 6.22
CA ILE A 209 3.43 22.39 5.47
C ILE A 209 3.40 23.91 5.63
N ARG A 210 3.48 24.41 6.88
CA ARG A 210 3.51 25.86 7.15
C ARG A 210 4.71 26.54 6.52
N LYS A 211 5.89 25.92 6.57
CA LYS A 211 7.12 26.46 5.99
C LYS A 211 7.07 26.52 4.46
N ALA A 212 6.48 25.49 3.84
CA ALA A 212 6.34 25.41 2.38
C ALA A 212 5.15 26.24 1.86
N GLY A 213 4.24 26.70 2.72
CA GLY A 213 3.06 27.46 2.33
C GLY A 213 2.04 26.64 1.55
N ILE A 214 1.97 25.32 1.80
CA ILE A 214 1.04 24.42 1.09
C ILE A 214 -0.33 24.48 1.77
N ALA A 215 -1.37 24.81 1.00
CA ALA A 215 -2.75 24.76 1.47
C ALA A 215 -3.34 23.35 1.33
N PRO A 216 -4.23 22.93 2.25
CA PRO A 216 -4.95 21.68 2.08
C PRO A 216 -5.96 21.76 0.92
N VAL A 217 -6.22 20.60 0.32
CA VAL A 217 -7.32 20.40 -0.64
C VAL A 217 -8.19 19.26 -0.13
N THR A 218 -9.51 19.46 -0.19
CA THR A 218 -10.51 18.46 0.20
C THR A 218 -10.97 17.66 -1.02
N PHE A 219 -10.98 16.33 -0.92
CA PHE A 219 -11.51 15.46 -1.98
C PHE A 219 -13.02 15.27 -1.81
N HIS A 220 -13.82 16.00 -2.58
CA HIS A 220 -15.24 15.64 -2.76
C HIS A 220 -15.34 14.61 -3.88
N ALA A 221 -15.76 13.39 -3.52
CA ALA A 221 -15.75 12.25 -4.42
C ALA A 221 -17.17 11.83 -4.73
N ARG A 222 -17.47 11.56 -6.01
CA ARG A 222 -18.65 10.77 -6.37
C ARG A 222 -18.38 9.31 -6.06
N LYS A 223 -19.42 8.53 -5.77
CA LYS A 223 -19.37 7.08 -5.73
C LYS A 223 -18.65 6.55 -6.99
N GLY A 224 -17.69 5.64 -6.80
CA GLY A 224 -16.88 5.09 -7.89
C GLY A 224 -15.67 5.93 -8.28
N GLN A 225 -15.46 7.12 -7.72
CA GLN A 225 -14.19 7.83 -7.90
C GLN A 225 -13.13 7.31 -6.95
N ALA A 226 -11.88 7.32 -7.43
CA ALA A 226 -10.72 6.96 -6.64
C ALA A 226 -9.65 8.06 -6.65
N LEU A 227 -8.93 8.14 -5.54
CA LEU A 227 -7.73 8.95 -5.35
C LEU A 227 -6.53 8.01 -5.23
N ILE A 228 -5.61 8.06 -6.18
CA ILE A 228 -4.30 7.43 -6.09
C ILE A 228 -3.37 8.44 -5.44
N TRP A 229 -2.62 8.07 -4.40
CA TRP A 229 -1.60 8.94 -3.81
C TRP A 229 -0.25 8.24 -3.65
N ALA A 230 0.82 9.02 -3.82
CA ALA A 230 2.17 8.59 -3.48
C ALA A 230 2.32 8.44 -1.96
N SER A 231 3.05 7.43 -1.51
CA SER A 231 3.26 7.15 -0.07
C SER A 231 3.78 8.33 0.75
N ASN A 232 4.53 9.25 0.13
CA ASN A 232 5.07 10.42 0.82
C ASN A 232 4.14 11.65 0.79
N LEU A 233 2.97 11.58 0.13
CA LEU A 233 1.99 12.66 0.14
C LEU A 233 1.43 12.80 1.56
N LEU A 234 1.40 14.05 2.05
CA LEU A 234 0.76 14.36 3.32
C LEU A 234 -0.75 14.41 3.10
N HIS A 235 -1.46 13.66 3.91
CA HIS A 235 -2.91 13.53 3.85
C HIS A 235 -3.50 13.21 5.22
N GLY A 236 -4.82 13.34 5.35
CA GLY A 236 -5.56 13.10 6.58
C GLY A 236 -7.06 13.01 6.33
N GLY A 237 -7.81 12.77 7.41
CA GLY A 237 -9.27 12.79 7.37
C GLY A 237 -9.78 14.16 7.81
N SER A 238 -10.60 14.82 6.99
CA SER A 238 -11.31 16.02 7.44
C SER A 238 -12.28 15.66 8.58
N LYS A 239 -12.61 16.64 9.41
CA LYS A 239 -13.61 16.46 10.47
C LYS A 239 -14.96 16.17 9.81
N GLN A 240 -15.60 15.08 10.23
CA GLN A 240 -16.97 14.79 9.80
C GLN A 240 -17.92 15.70 10.58
N THR A 241 -18.52 16.68 9.91
CA THR A 241 -19.38 17.68 10.57
C THR A 241 -20.79 17.18 10.82
N ASP A 242 -21.26 16.21 10.02
CA ASP A 242 -22.53 15.52 10.25
C ASP A 242 -22.27 14.05 10.64
N PRO A 243 -22.31 13.72 11.95
CA PRO A 243 -22.04 12.37 12.44
C PRO A 243 -23.19 11.38 12.17
N THR A 244 -24.33 11.83 11.62
CA THR A 244 -25.44 10.94 11.27
C THR A 244 -25.24 10.24 9.93
N ARG A 245 -24.36 10.80 9.08
CA ARG A 245 -24.05 10.28 7.74
C ARG A 245 -22.94 9.23 7.79
N THR A 246 -22.98 8.31 6.84
CA THR A 246 -21.86 7.40 6.58
C THR A 246 -20.88 8.00 5.57
N ARG A 247 -19.68 7.39 5.53
CA ARG A 247 -18.66 7.63 4.50
C ARG A 247 -17.95 6.32 4.21
N TRP A 248 -18.61 5.49 3.41
CA TRP A 248 -18.11 4.21 2.99
C TRP A 248 -17.00 4.35 1.96
N SER A 249 -15.85 3.73 2.26
CA SER A 249 -14.69 3.73 1.37
C SER A 249 -13.83 2.51 1.60
N GLN A 250 -12.99 2.22 0.62
CA GLN A 250 -11.89 1.27 0.76
C GLN A 250 -10.58 1.96 0.38
N VAL A 251 -9.58 1.83 1.24
CA VAL A 251 -8.18 2.07 0.88
C VAL A 251 -7.52 0.74 0.58
N THR A 252 -6.76 0.68 -0.50
CA THR A 252 -5.81 -0.40 -0.75
C THR A 252 -4.42 0.19 -0.86
N HIS A 253 -3.49 -0.34 -0.06
CA HIS A 253 -2.07 -0.01 -0.18
C HIS A 253 -1.39 -1.01 -1.09
N TYR A 254 -0.52 -0.49 -1.95
CA TYR A 254 0.25 -1.26 -2.91
C TYR A 254 1.73 -1.04 -2.68
N TYR A 255 2.45 -2.13 -2.50
CA TYR A 255 3.89 -2.15 -2.74
C TYR A 255 4.16 -2.46 -4.22
N PHE A 256 5.43 -2.45 -4.60
CA PHE A 256 5.89 -2.94 -5.88
C PHE A 256 7.02 -3.93 -5.68
N GLU A 257 7.19 -4.85 -6.63
CA GLU A 257 8.19 -5.92 -6.54
C GLU A 257 9.64 -5.40 -6.48
N ASN A 258 10.59 -6.30 -6.23
CA ASN A 258 12.02 -6.03 -6.16
C ASN A 258 12.42 -5.01 -5.08
N CYS A 259 11.72 -5.06 -3.94
CA CYS A 259 11.88 -4.18 -2.81
C CYS A 259 12.13 -4.98 -1.53
N VAL A 260 12.81 -4.34 -0.57
CA VAL A 260 12.85 -4.75 0.84
C VAL A 260 11.80 -3.95 1.57
N TYR A 261 10.79 -4.59 2.17
CA TYR A 261 9.67 -3.94 2.82
C TYR A 261 9.91 -3.83 4.32
N TYR A 262 9.69 -2.66 4.91
CA TYR A 262 9.93 -2.45 6.34
C TYR A 262 9.03 -1.34 6.91
N THR A 263 9.05 -1.18 8.24
CA THR A 263 8.28 -0.17 8.97
C THR A 263 9.22 0.88 9.57
N PRO A 264 9.41 2.06 8.94
CA PRO A 264 10.40 3.03 9.40
C PRO A 264 10.20 3.56 10.81
N VAL A 265 8.96 3.83 11.24
CA VAL A 265 8.69 4.40 12.57
C VAL A 265 9.31 3.57 13.71
N VAL A 266 9.37 2.25 13.56
CA VAL A 266 9.97 1.37 14.57
C VAL A 266 11.37 0.88 14.22
N SER A 267 11.92 1.26 13.07
CA SER A 267 13.21 0.78 12.57
C SER A 267 14.33 1.80 12.70
N ASP A 268 15.53 1.32 12.99
CA ASP A 268 16.79 2.07 12.98
C ASP A 268 17.86 1.22 12.28
N PRO A 269 17.87 1.17 10.92
CA PRO A 269 18.70 0.22 10.18
C PRO A 269 20.20 0.33 10.46
N ALA A 270 20.73 1.54 10.63
CA ALA A 270 22.13 1.77 10.99
C ALA A 270 22.49 1.28 12.40
N PHE A 271 21.49 1.16 13.29
CA PHE A 271 21.64 0.54 14.62
C PHE A 271 21.54 -1.00 14.56
N GLY A 272 21.22 -1.57 13.39
CA GLY A 272 21.05 -3.01 13.18
C GLY A 272 19.60 -3.51 13.37
N GLN A 273 18.66 -2.62 13.70
CA GLN A 273 17.26 -2.98 13.91
C GLN A 273 16.39 -2.52 12.73
N THR A 274 15.88 -3.47 11.97
CA THR A 274 14.96 -3.21 10.86
C THR A 274 13.74 -4.10 11.03
N HIS A 275 12.57 -3.48 11.17
CA HIS A 275 11.30 -4.20 11.22
C HIS A 275 10.84 -4.50 9.80
N TYR A 276 11.39 -5.58 9.25
CA TYR A 276 11.00 -6.12 7.95
C TYR A 276 9.51 -6.50 7.96
N ARG A 277 8.89 -6.41 6.78
CA ARG A 277 7.49 -6.81 6.57
C ARG A 277 7.43 -8.01 5.65
N GLN A 278 6.64 -8.99 6.06
CA GLN A 278 6.23 -10.10 5.21
C GLN A 278 4.96 -9.68 4.46
N ILE A 279 5.09 -9.44 3.16
CA ILE A 279 4.02 -8.89 2.34
C ILE A 279 3.27 -10.03 1.67
N LYS A 280 2.00 -10.23 2.02
CA LYS A 280 1.12 -11.18 1.34
C LYS A 280 0.36 -10.45 0.24
N ASP A 281 0.56 -10.88 -0.99
CA ASP A 281 -0.06 -10.29 -2.17
C ASP A 281 -1.55 -10.69 -2.22
N ALA A 282 -2.45 -9.72 -2.06
CA ALA A 282 -3.89 -9.96 -2.04
C ALA A 282 -4.44 -10.47 -3.39
N SER A 283 -3.71 -10.27 -4.49
CA SER A 283 -4.11 -10.76 -5.82
C SER A 283 -3.78 -12.23 -6.04
N THR A 284 -2.75 -12.75 -5.38
CA THR A 284 -2.26 -14.13 -5.60
C THR A 284 -2.33 -15.01 -4.34
N GLY A 285 -2.41 -14.41 -3.15
CA GLY A 285 -2.31 -15.07 -1.86
C GLY A 285 -0.88 -15.40 -1.42
N PHE A 286 0.13 -15.14 -2.28
CA PHE A 286 1.52 -15.50 -2.00
C PHE A 286 2.26 -14.43 -1.21
N VAL A 287 3.18 -14.89 -0.37
CA VAL A 287 4.15 -14.03 0.30
C VAL A 287 5.23 -13.58 -0.69
N GLN A 288 5.53 -12.29 -0.68
CA GLN A 288 6.55 -11.68 -1.50
C GLN A 288 7.91 -11.73 -0.80
N PRO A 289 8.98 -12.10 -1.52
CA PRO A 289 10.33 -12.06 -0.97
C PRO A 289 10.79 -10.61 -0.77
N ASN A 290 11.72 -10.40 0.16
CA ASN A 290 12.40 -9.12 0.31
C ASN A 290 13.64 -9.13 -0.58
N ILE A 291 13.66 -8.30 -1.62
CA ILE A 291 14.70 -8.30 -2.64
C ILE A 291 15.46 -6.96 -2.60
N TYR A 292 16.76 -7.03 -2.35
CA TYR A 292 17.67 -5.89 -2.40
C TYR A 292 18.54 -5.96 -3.66
N SER A 293 18.32 -5.03 -4.60
CA SER A 293 19.10 -4.95 -5.85
C SER A 293 19.14 -6.28 -6.64
N GLY A 294 18.02 -7.00 -6.69
CA GLY A 294 17.89 -8.29 -7.38
C GLY A 294 18.35 -9.51 -6.56
N VAL A 295 18.82 -9.32 -5.33
CA VAL A 295 19.23 -10.41 -4.43
C VAL A 295 18.26 -10.51 -3.27
N GLU A 296 17.76 -11.71 -2.98
CA GLU A 296 16.91 -11.93 -1.80
C GLU A 296 17.69 -11.69 -0.51
N VAL A 297 17.10 -10.94 0.41
CA VAL A 297 17.67 -10.71 1.74
C VAL A 297 17.62 -12.03 2.52
N GLU A 298 18.77 -12.48 3.00
CA GLU A 298 18.86 -13.71 3.77
C GLU A 298 17.92 -13.69 4.98
N HIS A 299 17.19 -14.80 5.18
CA HIS A 299 16.27 -14.94 6.31
C HIS A 299 16.94 -14.71 7.66
N ALA A 300 18.20 -15.11 7.82
CA ALA A 300 18.95 -14.91 9.06
C ALA A 300 19.24 -13.42 9.34
N VAL A 301 19.34 -12.56 8.32
CA VAL A 301 19.45 -11.10 8.51
C VAL A 301 18.13 -10.57 9.04
N ILE A 302 17.02 -10.97 8.44
CA ILE A 302 15.66 -10.59 8.83
C ILE A 302 15.39 -10.97 10.29
N GLU A 303 15.66 -12.22 10.67
CA GLU A 303 15.50 -12.71 12.05
C GLU A 303 16.36 -11.94 13.06
N ARG A 304 17.63 -11.64 12.74
CA ARG A 304 18.53 -10.91 13.64
C ARG A 304 18.13 -9.44 13.83
N SER A 305 17.46 -8.85 12.85
CA SER A 305 17.11 -7.43 12.85
C SER A 305 15.77 -7.11 13.51
N MET A 306 14.97 -8.12 13.85
CA MET A 306 13.69 -7.96 14.53
C MET A 306 13.77 -8.47 15.98
N PRO A 307 13.64 -7.63 17.00
CA PRO A 307 13.45 -8.12 18.37
C PRO A 307 12.10 -8.84 18.49
N ASP A 308 11.96 -9.72 19.49
CA ASP A 308 10.93 -10.75 19.75
C ASP A 308 9.41 -10.36 19.71
N ALA A 309 9.00 -9.32 18.98
CA ALA A 309 7.71 -8.64 19.15
C ALA A 309 6.81 -8.58 17.91
N PHE A 310 7.12 -9.24 16.80
CA PHE A 310 6.19 -9.37 15.66
C PHE A 310 6.09 -10.82 15.22
N GLU A 311 4.89 -11.25 14.80
CA GLU A 311 4.60 -12.63 14.38
C GLU A 311 5.78 -13.23 13.63
N PRO A 312 6.21 -14.46 14.01
CA PRO A 312 7.42 -15.03 13.44
C PRO A 312 7.29 -14.95 11.93
N TYR A 313 8.31 -14.38 11.28
CA TYR A 313 8.48 -14.44 9.83
C TYR A 313 8.17 -15.87 9.42
N ALA A 314 6.96 -16.09 8.90
CA ALA A 314 6.38 -17.40 9.00
C ALA A 314 7.13 -18.23 7.97
N ARG A 315 7.92 -19.20 8.44
CA ARG A 315 8.56 -20.16 7.53
C ARG A 315 7.47 -20.67 6.59
N PRO A 316 7.73 -20.72 5.26
CA PRO A 316 6.78 -21.28 4.34
C PRO A 316 6.26 -22.61 4.87
N LYS A 317 4.95 -22.78 4.86
CA LYS A 317 4.29 -24.05 5.14
C LYS A 317 3.58 -24.48 3.86
N LEU A 318 3.45 -25.79 3.68
CA LEU A 318 2.61 -26.31 2.61
C LEU A 318 1.18 -25.83 2.86
N PRO A 319 0.49 -25.28 1.85
CA PRO A 319 -0.93 -25.01 1.90
C PRO A 319 -1.68 -26.26 2.35
N PRO A 320 -2.76 -26.12 3.15
CA PRO A 320 -3.55 -27.28 3.57
C PRO A 320 -4.11 -28.10 2.40
N ASP A 321 -4.30 -27.46 1.25
CA ASP A 321 -4.78 -28.04 -0.01
C ASP A 321 -3.64 -28.38 -0.99
N PHE A 322 -2.38 -28.45 -0.54
CA PHE A 322 -1.24 -28.78 -1.40
C PHE A 322 -1.28 -30.24 -1.85
N ASP A 323 -1.32 -30.45 -3.17
CA ASP A 323 -1.20 -31.76 -3.82
C ASP A 323 0.02 -31.78 -4.74
N SER A 324 0.93 -32.71 -4.47
CA SER A 324 2.19 -32.86 -5.22
C SER A 324 1.99 -33.12 -6.72
N ALA A 325 0.95 -33.88 -7.09
CA ALA A 325 0.70 -34.20 -8.50
C ALA A 325 0.14 -32.97 -9.24
N VAL A 326 -0.78 -32.23 -8.60
CA VAL A 326 -1.30 -30.96 -9.13
C VAL A 326 -0.18 -29.93 -9.26
N TYR A 327 0.70 -29.83 -8.26
CA TYR A 327 1.83 -28.91 -8.30
C TYR A 327 2.79 -29.23 -9.46
N LEU A 328 3.15 -30.49 -9.68
CA LEU A 328 4.01 -30.88 -10.80
C LEU A 328 3.33 -30.69 -12.17
N GLN A 329 2.00 -30.88 -12.23
CA GLN A 329 1.23 -30.62 -13.45
C GLN A 329 1.23 -29.13 -13.81
N LEU A 330 1.12 -28.24 -12.81
CA LEU A 330 1.13 -26.80 -12.99
C LEU A 330 2.54 -26.22 -13.19
N ASN A 331 3.58 -26.95 -12.81
CA ASN A 331 4.98 -26.53 -12.87
C ASN A 331 5.85 -27.59 -13.59
N PRO A 332 5.72 -27.72 -14.92
CA PRO A 332 6.36 -28.81 -15.69
C PRO A 332 7.89 -28.82 -15.64
N ASP A 333 8.51 -27.68 -15.39
CA ASP A 333 9.96 -27.54 -15.19
C ASP A 333 10.43 -28.22 -13.90
N VAL A 334 9.63 -28.14 -12.82
CA VAL A 334 9.90 -28.84 -11.56
C VAL A 334 9.77 -30.35 -11.75
N ALA A 335 8.77 -30.77 -12.54
CA ALA A 335 8.58 -32.17 -12.92
C ALA A 335 9.76 -32.69 -13.76
N ALA A 336 10.22 -31.90 -14.73
CA ALA A 336 11.37 -32.24 -15.57
C ALA A 336 12.68 -32.32 -14.78
N ALA A 337 12.84 -31.47 -13.75
CA ALA A 337 13.97 -31.51 -12.84
C ALA A 337 13.93 -32.70 -11.85
N ASN A 338 12.81 -33.43 -11.80
CA ASN A 338 12.57 -34.53 -10.86
C ASN A 338 12.80 -34.12 -9.39
N ALA A 339 12.51 -32.85 -9.06
CA ALA A 339 12.64 -32.30 -7.73
C ALA A 339 11.48 -32.74 -6.83
N ASP A 340 11.71 -32.87 -5.52
CA ASP A 340 10.63 -33.12 -4.57
C ASP A 340 9.67 -31.91 -4.58
N PRO A 341 8.38 -32.08 -4.91
CA PRO A 341 7.46 -30.97 -5.11
C PRO A 341 7.18 -30.19 -3.82
N ALA A 342 7.16 -30.86 -2.67
CA ALA A 342 6.90 -30.22 -1.39
C ALA A 342 8.11 -29.39 -0.94
N ALA A 343 9.31 -29.96 -0.97
CA ALA A 343 10.56 -29.27 -0.71
C ALA A 343 10.73 -28.11 -1.70
N HIS A 344 10.52 -28.36 -3.00
CA HIS A 344 10.58 -27.32 -4.01
C HIS A 344 9.57 -26.21 -3.71
N TYR A 345 8.33 -26.51 -3.34
CA TYR A 345 7.35 -25.48 -2.97
C TYR A 345 7.81 -24.65 -1.76
N LEU A 346 8.28 -25.31 -0.70
CA LEU A 346 8.73 -24.65 0.54
C LEU A 346 10.00 -23.80 0.34
N GLU A 347 10.92 -24.27 -0.50
CA GLU A 347 12.22 -23.67 -0.75
C GLU A 347 12.21 -22.69 -1.94
N HIS A 348 11.28 -22.81 -2.87
CA HIS A 348 11.30 -22.04 -4.11
C HIS A 348 9.88 -21.66 -4.55
N GLY A 349 9.01 -22.64 -4.70
CA GLY A 349 7.71 -22.49 -5.36
C GLY A 349 6.77 -21.45 -4.78
N CYS A 350 6.61 -21.42 -3.45
CA CYS A 350 5.78 -20.44 -2.78
C CYS A 350 6.27 -19.01 -3.00
N ARG A 351 7.60 -18.83 -3.09
CA ARG A 351 8.27 -17.54 -3.32
C ARG A 351 8.23 -17.13 -4.79
N GLU A 352 8.32 -18.10 -5.69
CA GLU A 352 8.21 -17.92 -7.13
C GLU A 352 6.78 -17.71 -7.62
N GLY A 353 5.78 -17.73 -6.72
CA GLY A 353 4.37 -17.63 -7.08
C GLY A 353 3.87 -18.83 -7.90
N ARG A 354 4.53 -19.99 -7.78
CA ARG A 354 4.15 -21.21 -8.46
C ARG A 354 2.78 -21.67 -7.98
N ARG A 355 1.85 -21.85 -8.91
CA ARG A 355 0.51 -22.34 -8.59
C ARG A 355 0.60 -23.77 -8.08
N TRP A 356 -0.09 -24.04 -6.97
CA TRP A 356 -0.21 -25.38 -6.37
C TRP A 356 -1.62 -25.96 -6.47
N LYS A 357 -2.54 -25.18 -7.04
CA LYS A 357 -3.91 -25.58 -7.35
C LYS A 357 -4.41 -24.89 -8.61
N PHE A 358 -5.41 -25.48 -9.24
CA PHE A 358 -6.17 -24.82 -10.30
C PHE A 358 -6.98 -23.67 -9.70
N LEU A 359 -7.10 -22.57 -10.46
CA LEU A 359 -7.95 -21.43 -10.11
C LEU A 359 -9.42 -21.74 -10.37
#